data_AF-A0A4C1WEU7-F1
#
_entry.id   AF-A0A4C1WEU7-F1
#
_cell.length_a   1.000
_cell.length_b   1.000
_cell.length_c   1.000
_cell.angle_alpha   90.00
_cell.angle_beta   90.00
_cell.angle_gamma   90.00
#
_symmetry.space_group_name_H-M   'P 1'
#
loop_
_entity.id
_entity.type
_entity.pdbx_description
1 polymer ?
#
loop_
_entity_poly.entity_id
_entity_poly.type
_entity_poly.pdbx_seq_one_letter_code
_entity_poly.pdbx_strand_id
1 'polypeptide(L)'
;MSTLILYSNQGLMMELEGGMRATGEPATCLGIVVAFALREAITSSRDDSGCPKNEWFCIEGPYTNENMLLAANTRIEEFKLQ
;
A
#
# COMPACT_ATOMS: atom_id res chain seq x y z
N MET A 1 3.11 -15.61 40.09
CA MET A 1 3.56 -16.65 39.13
C MET A 1 2.39 -17.05 38.20
N SER A 2 1.72 -16.08 37.57
CA SER A 2 0.51 -16.37 36.74
C SER A 2 0.46 -15.53 35.47
N THR A 3 1.23 -14.44 35.39
CA THR A 3 1.30 -13.55 34.22
C THR A 3 2.17 -14.10 33.09
N LEU A 4 3.12 -15.00 33.38
CA LEU A 4 4.04 -15.58 32.38
C LEU A 4 3.38 -16.61 31.44
N ILE A 5 2.28 -17.24 31.86
CA ILE A 5 1.59 -18.27 31.05
C ILE A 5 0.75 -17.64 29.94
N LEU A 6 0.26 -16.41 30.14
CA LEU A 6 -0.49 -15.69 29.11
C LEU A 6 0.43 -15.16 27.99
N TYR A 7 1.67 -14.77 28.31
CA TYR A 7 2.65 -14.35 27.30
C TYR A 7 3.09 -15.50 26.39
N SER A 8 3.16 -16.72 26.92
CA SER A 8 3.44 -17.91 26.09
C SER A 8 2.27 -18.28 25.17
N ASN A 9 1.05 -17.86 25.50
CA ASN A 9 -0.14 -18.18 24.72
C ASN A 9 -0.26 -17.26 23.48
N GLN A 10 0.31 -16.05 23.50
CA GLN A 10 0.27 -15.13 22.35
C GLN A 10 1.08 -15.60 21.13
N GLY A 11 2.05 -16.50 21.32
CA GLY A 11 2.76 -17.16 20.21
C GLY A 11 2.03 -18.38 19.62
N LEU A 12 0.96 -18.86 20.27
CA LEU A 12 0.31 -20.14 19.98
C LEU A 12 -0.96 -20.03 19.12
N MET A 13 -1.40 -18.81 18.78
CA MET A 13 -2.59 -18.57 17.96
C MET A 13 -2.43 -18.97 16.47
N MET A 14 -1.23 -19.38 16.04
CA MET A 14 -0.90 -19.59 14.62
C MET A 14 -0.27 -20.96 14.34
N GLU A 15 -0.52 -21.98 15.16
CA GLU A 15 -0.27 -23.36 14.77
C GLU A 15 -1.51 -24.18 15.13
N LEU A 16 -2.45 -24.24 14.20
CA LEU A 16 -3.53 -25.24 14.21
C LEU A 16 -2.85 -26.60 14.07
N GLU A 17 -3.21 -27.52 14.97
CA GLU A 17 -2.69 -28.88 15.10
C GLU A 17 -2.49 -29.51 13.71
N GLY A 18 -1.23 -29.81 13.35
CA GLY A 18 -0.82 -30.21 12.00
C GLY A 18 0.08 -29.22 11.24
N GLY A 19 0.51 -28.11 11.86
CA GLY A 19 1.43 -27.14 11.26
C GLY A 19 0.75 -26.09 10.38
N MET A 20 -0.56 -25.88 10.55
CA MET A 20 -1.33 -24.92 9.76
C MET A 20 -1.32 -23.53 10.43
N ARG A 21 -1.00 -22.49 9.66
CA ARG A 21 -1.01 -21.10 10.10
C ARG A 21 -2.33 -20.42 9.72
N ALA A 22 -2.92 -19.66 10.64
CA ALA A 22 -4.09 -18.85 10.34
C ALA A 22 -3.67 -17.61 9.52
N THR A 23 -3.90 -17.66 8.20
CA THR A 23 -3.46 -16.60 7.25
C THR A 23 -4.59 -15.66 6.81
N GLY A 24 -5.79 -15.76 7.41
CA GLY A 24 -6.94 -14.92 7.03
C GLY A 24 -6.67 -13.42 7.16
N GLU A 25 -6.39 -12.95 8.37
CA GLU A 25 -6.11 -11.53 8.64
C GLU A 25 -4.74 -11.04 8.10
N PRO A 26 -3.64 -11.81 8.22
CA PRO A 26 -2.32 -11.37 7.73
C PRO A 26 -2.29 -11.08 6.22
N ALA A 27 -3.08 -11.80 5.42
CA ALA A 27 -3.16 -11.56 3.99
C ALA A 27 -3.82 -10.20 3.67
N THR A 28 -4.83 -9.80 4.44
CA THR A 28 -5.50 -8.50 4.28
C THR A 28 -4.53 -7.34 4.53
N CYS A 29 -3.61 -7.48 5.49
CA CYS A 29 -2.60 -6.47 5.77
C CYS A 29 -1.64 -6.22 4.59
N LEU A 30 -1.48 -7.17 3.65
CA LEU A 30 -0.63 -7.00 2.47
C LEU A 30 -1.26 -6.08 1.41
N GLY A 31 -2.55 -5.75 1.52
CA GLY A 31 -3.22 -4.83 0.57
C GLY A 31 -2.55 -3.45 0.49
N ILE A 32 -1.89 -3.00 1.56
CA ILE A 32 -1.16 -1.72 1.58
C ILE A 32 -0.03 -1.64 0.54
N VAL A 33 0.52 -2.79 0.12
CA VAL A 33 1.57 -2.84 -0.91
C VAL A 33 1.08 -2.23 -2.23
N VAL A 34 -0.21 -2.39 -2.55
CA VAL A 34 -0.82 -1.78 -3.74
C VAL A 34 -0.81 -0.26 -3.63
N ALA A 35 -1.17 0.30 -2.46
CA ALA A 35 -1.15 1.75 -2.24
C ALA A 35 0.26 2.34 -2.40
N PHE A 36 1.30 1.64 -1.91
CA PHE A 36 2.68 2.05 -2.11
C PHE A 36 3.10 1.98 -3.58
N ALA A 37 2.77 0.90 -4.30
CA ALA A 37 3.09 0.77 -5.71
C ALA A 37 2.44 1.88 -6.56
N LEU A 38 1.19 2.25 -6.26
CA LEU A 38 0.50 3.34 -6.96
C LEU A 38 1.14 4.71 -6.67
N ARG A 39 1.60 4.95 -5.43
CA ARG A 39 2.33 6.18 -5.09
C ARG A 39 3.64 6.29 -5.86
N GLU A 40 4.38 5.20 -6.01
CA GLU A 40 5.61 5.17 -6.81
C GLU A 40 5.32 5.42 -8.29
N ALA A 41 4.25 4.81 -8.84
CA ALA A 41 3.83 5.04 -10.22
C ALA A 41 3.48 6.52 -10.48
N ILE A 42 2.75 7.16 -9.56
CA ILE A 42 2.41 8.59 -9.65
C ILE A 42 3.68 9.44 -9.54
N THR A 43 4.61 9.09 -8.65
CA THR A 43 5.89 9.81 -8.49
C THR A 43 6.73 9.73 -9.77
N SER A 44 6.77 8.57 -10.42
CA SER A 44 7.42 8.40 -11.73
C SER A 44 6.74 9.23 -12.80
N SER A 45 5.40 9.20 -12.88
CA SER A 45 4.66 9.99 -13.86
C SER A 45 4.90 11.50 -13.69
N ARG A 46 5.01 11.98 -12.44
CA ARG A 46 5.32 13.38 -12.14
C ARG A 46 6.73 13.77 -12.57
N ASP A 47 7.70 12.85 -12.45
CA ASP A 47 9.07 13.05 -12.95
C ASP A 47 9.07 13.22 -14.47
N ASP A 48 8.31 12.38 -15.19
CA ASP A 48 8.18 12.43 -16.64
C ASP A 48 7.50 13.73 -17.12
N SER A 49 6.51 14.23 -16.38
CA SER A 49 5.85 15.52 -16.66
C SER A 49 6.70 16.75 -16.26
N GLY A 50 7.88 16.56 -15.65
CA GLY A 50 8.79 17.62 -15.25
C GLY A 50 8.48 18.30 -13.91
N CYS A 51 7.69 17.66 -13.04
CA CYS A 51 7.41 18.15 -11.70
C CYS A 51 8.61 17.89 -10.75
N PRO A 52 8.91 18.78 -9.80
CA PRO A 52 10.03 18.60 -8.89
C PRO A 52 9.82 17.40 -7.94
N LYS A 53 10.78 16.47 -7.89
CA LYS A 53 10.75 15.26 -7.03
C LYS A 53 10.57 15.54 -5.54
N ASN A 54 10.88 16.76 -5.09
CA ASN A 54 10.80 17.15 -3.70
C ASN A 54 9.41 17.67 -3.29
N GLU A 55 8.46 17.69 -4.22
CA GLU A 55 7.09 18.10 -3.95
C GLU A 55 6.28 16.93 -3.39
N TRP A 56 5.92 17.04 -2.11
CA TRP A 56 5.02 16.10 -1.48
C TRP A 56 3.60 16.26 -2.01
N PHE A 57 2.99 15.16 -2.47
CA PHE A 57 1.60 15.13 -2.90
C PHE A 57 0.75 14.23 -2.00
N CYS A 58 -0.38 14.78 -1.53
CA CYS A 58 -1.36 14.04 -0.75
C CYS A 58 -2.34 13.32 -1.68
N ILE A 59 -2.58 12.04 -1.43
CA ILE A 59 -3.66 11.28 -2.07
C ILE A 59 -4.72 11.08 -0.99
N GLU A 60 -5.76 11.91 -1.02
CA GLU A 60 -6.84 11.82 -0.05
C GLU A 60 -7.94 10.89 -0.54
N GLY A 61 -8.32 9.92 0.30
CA GLY A 61 -9.38 8.96 0.01
C GLY A 61 -8.91 7.64 -0.62
N PRO A 62 -9.85 6.81 -1.11
CA PRO A 62 -9.51 5.58 -1.82
C PRO A 62 -8.72 5.88 -3.10
N TYR A 63 -7.84 4.96 -3.49
CA TYR A 63 -7.07 5.03 -4.74
C TYR A 63 -7.97 4.75 -5.95
N THR A 64 -8.93 5.65 -6.20
CA THR A 64 -9.76 5.65 -7.40
C THR A 64 -8.98 6.23 -8.57
N ASN A 65 -9.34 5.81 -9.79
CA ASN A 65 -8.68 6.27 -11.02
C ASN A 65 -8.66 7.80 -11.14
N GLU A 66 -9.76 8.45 -10.75
CA GLU A 66 -9.93 9.90 -10.80
C GLU A 66 -8.94 10.61 -9.86
N ASN A 67 -8.86 10.17 -8.60
CA ASN A 67 -7.95 10.74 -7.61
C ASN A 67 -6.48 10.55 -8.02
N MET A 68 -6.16 9.39 -8.57
CA MET A 68 -4.82 9.09 -9.06
C MET A 68 -4.42 9.98 -10.24
N LEU A 69 -5.32 10.17 -11.20
CA LEU A 69 -5.09 11.03 -12.36
C LEU A 69 -4.87 12.49 -11.94
N LEU A 70 -5.70 12.99 -11.02
CA LEU A 70 -5.57 14.34 -10.48
C LEU A 70 -4.25 14.50 -9.70
N ALA A 71 -3.82 13.48 -8.94
CA ALA A 71 -2.56 13.51 -8.19
C ALA A 71 -1.31 13.46 -9.11
N ALA A 72 -1.41 12.80 -10.26
CA ALA A 72 -0.32 12.68 -11.23
C ALA A 72 0.06 14.01 -11.90
N ASN A 73 -0.85 14.99 -11.91
CA ASN A 73 -0.58 16.33 -12.47
C ASN A 73 0.01 16.30 -13.91
N THR A 74 -0.39 15.29 -14.68
CA THR A 74 0.05 15.06 -16.06
C THR A 74 -0.57 16.09 -17.00
N ARG A 75 0.19 16.58 -17.98
CA ARG A 75 -0.34 17.50 -19.01
C ARG A 75 -1.22 16.76 -20.00
N ILE A 76 -2.27 17.42 -20.49
CA ILE A 76 -3.16 16.87 -21.53
C ILE A 76 -2.38 16.45 -22.78
N GLU A 77 -1.27 17.13 -23.07
CA GLU A 77 -0.41 16.86 -24.22
C GLU A 77 0.34 15.52 -24.14
N GLU A 78 0.48 14.95 -22.94
CA GLU A 78 1.13 13.65 -22.69
C GLU A 78 0.19 12.47 -22.99
N PHE A 79 -1.13 12.70 -23.12
CA PHE A 79 -2.11 11.67 -23.48
C PHE A 79 -2.13 11.33 -24.98
N LYS A 80 -1.10 11.74 -25.73
CA LYS A 80 -0.97 11.35 -27.14
C LYS A 80 -0.52 9.90 -27.20
N LEU A 81 -1.27 9.07 -27.92
CA LEU A 81 -0.81 7.75 -28.32
C LEU A 81 0.44 7.94 -29.19
N GLN A 82 1.58 7.44 -28.70
CA GLN A 82 2.84 7.41 -29.45
C GLN A 82 2.73 6.49 -30.66
#